data_AF-A0A1V5ZEV0-F1
#
_entry.id   AF-A0A1V5ZEV0-F1
#
_cell.length_a   1.000
_cell.length_b   1.000
_cell.length_c   1.000
_cell.angle_alpha   90.00
_cell.angle_beta   90.00
_cell.angle_gamma   90.00
#
_symmetry.space_group_name_H-M   'P 1'
#
loop_
_entity.id
_entity.type
_entity.pdbx_description
1 polymer ?
#
loop_
_entity_poly.entity_id
_entity_poly.type
_entity_poly.pdbx_seq_one_letter_code
_entity_poly.pdbx_strand_id
1 'polypeptide(L)'
;MSKRALLFGGTDGHGIIMTALSERALQAEGYEVFTVCSFVHPPDEKERTISDYGTGIPCFFWQYTFPYYMRNACHDYQMVIVVDIPFPEPDNRCPSFTADRVVEEIESAILQGLRIVIIDHHKNSFTHYGKVAKVGAEVIISSSALFTHYGPPDAYTLKWGRYGAICDRDSAVLPVTDEEEIFAARIDKAKVKVSESLDAVRQDNISFFEEFSPDIPMPEVAEVYDSFVYIPKLAVGNGYKQLDQACRKYGKEYALGVTYQNPDKPVILLITYWKSENLPVALLLGMNRFRGHVNAPNLDYSPDLEKKLLSLLTHPYTGDLIRTEPVSSDNFYSYVASFLKTVEIPYFLTLHKWGHVEHVIANGRTLGSFYGLTDYEQMILDWACLLHDIGYGVDHAVCPDFNEIHRRHHEFSEQMVRSWEKEGVFSGFLSHEDVDLIADMCLRHRKKMSLPGGDKDHLYILLRAADALDNDFRRAVKNDQGENYDDIKDMSEESRREWEAHQAVKGVRLFASDNHLIFEMIVSDQKKAFVKIQDLKLETDLLKRYFSVKVLVSELHEKAEVK
;
A
#
# COMPACT_ATOMS: atom_id res chain seq x y z
N MET A 1 21.98 -32.62 6.46
CA MET A 1 21.84 -31.75 5.27
C MET A 1 21.69 -30.32 5.76
N SER A 2 22.36 -29.33 5.16
CA SER A 2 22.12 -27.91 5.47
C SER A 2 20.66 -27.57 5.12
N LYS A 3 20.04 -26.70 5.93
CA LYS A 3 18.74 -26.16 5.56
C LYS A 3 18.94 -25.21 4.39
N ARG A 4 18.19 -25.33 3.30
CA ARG A 4 18.33 -24.48 2.11
C ARG A 4 17.05 -23.71 1.85
N ALA A 5 17.17 -22.42 1.58
CA ALA A 5 16.07 -21.53 1.24
C ALA A 5 16.33 -20.83 -0.09
N LEU A 6 15.28 -20.63 -0.87
CA LEU A 6 15.28 -19.83 -2.10
C LEU A 6 14.58 -18.50 -1.80
N LEU A 7 15.28 -17.39 -2.00
CA LEU A 7 14.76 -16.05 -1.73
C LEU A 7 14.67 -15.25 -3.04
N PHE A 8 13.47 -14.79 -3.38
CA PHE A 8 13.21 -13.86 -4.46
C PHE A 8 12.98 -12.45 -3.92
N GLY A 9 13.57 -11.47 -4.60
CA GLY A 9 13.55 -10.08 -4.17
C GLY A 9 13.36 -9.08 -5.30
N GLY A 10 12.60 -8.02 -5.05
CA GLY A 10 12.50 -6.85 -5.93
C GLY A 10 13.84 -6.17 -6.20
N THR A 11 13.96 -5.46 -7.34
CA THR A 11 15.26 -4.92 -7.82
C THR A 11 15.41 -3.41 -7.69
N ASP A 12 14.43 -2.71 -7.15
CA ASP A 12 14.57 -1.29 -6.81
C ASP A 12 15.24 -1.10 -5.45
N GLY A 13 15.42 0.15 -5.02
CA GLY A 13 16.10 0.43 -3.75
C GLY A 13 15.42 -0.21 -2.54
N HIS A 14 14.08 -0.27 -2.55
CA HIS A 14 13.30 -0.91 -1.49
C HIS A 14 13.47 -2.44 -1.53
N GLY A 15 13.22 -3.06 -2.68
CA GLY A 15 13.33 -4.51 -2.87
C GLY A 15 14.72 -5.04 -2.56
N ILE A 16 15.79 -4.34 -2.95
CA ILE A 16 17.18 -4.72 -2.61
C ILE A 16 17.36 -4.77 -1.09
N ILE A 17 16.90 -3.75 -0.38
CA ILE A 17 17.01 -3.70 1.08
C ILE A 17 16.20 -4.82 1.72
N MET A 18 14.93 -4.97 1.35
CA MET A 18 14.04 -6.00 1.91
C MET A 18 14.58 -7.40 1.69
N THR A 19 15.21 -7.63 0.52
CA THR A 19 15.89 -8.89 0.20
C THR A 19 17.06 -9.15 1.13
N ALA A 20 17.96 -8.17 1.31
CA ALA A 20 19.10 -8.31 2.19
C ALA A 20 18.70 -8.52 3.66
N LEU A 21 17.65 -7.83 4.13
CA LEU A 21 17.10 -8.02 5.48
C LEU A 21 16.51 -9.42 5.67
N SER A 22 15.76 -9.91 4.67
CA SER A 22 15.17 -11.24 4.67
C SER A 22 16.23 -12.34 4.67
N GLU A 23 17.27 -12.17 3.86
CA GLU A 23 18.40 -13.10 3.82
C GLU A 23 19.14 -13.17 5.15
N ARG A 24 19.41 -12.02 5.78
CA ARG A 24 20.04 -11.95 7.11
C ARG A 24 19.23 -12.73 8.15
N ALA A 25 17.90 -12.59 8.14
CA ALA A 25 17.03 -13.33 9.04
C ALA A 25 17.08 -14.85 8.79
N LEU A 26 17.01 -15.28 7.52
CA LEU A 26 17.11 -16.69 7.14
C LEU A 26 18.46 -17.31 7.52
N GLN A 27 19.56 -16.58 7.32
CA GLN A 27 20.90 -17.03 7.71
C GLN A 27 21.02 -17.17 9.23
N ALA A 28 20.42 -16.26 10.01
CA ALA A 28 20.36 -16.36 11.47
C ALA A 28 19.57 -17.60 11.94
N GLU A 29 18.57 -18.03 11.18
CA GLU A 29 17.83 -19.29 11.40
C GLU A 29 18.59 -20.56 10.93
N GLY A 30 19.79 -20.39 10.37
CA GLY A 30 20.68 -21.46 9.93
C GLY A 30 20.41 -21.96 8.51
N TYR A 31 19.75 -21.17 7.66
CA TYR A 31 19.57 -21.49 6.25
C TYR A 31 20.77 -21.06 5.41
N GLU A 32 21.15 -21.91 4.47
CA GLU A 32 21.91 -21.55 3.29
C GLU A 32 20.94 -20.95 2.26
N VAL A 33 21.11 -19.67 1.94
CA VAL A 33 20.15 -18.92 1.13
C VAL A 33 20.67 -18.78 -0.29
N PHE A 34 19.86 -19.16 -1.27
CA PHE A 34 20.07 -18.82 -2.67
C PHE A 34 19.17 -17.64 -3.03
N THR A 35 19.76 -16.49 -3.31
CA THR A 35 19.03 -15.24 -3.57
C THR A 35 18.94 -14.97 -5.07
N VAL A 36 17.73 -14.70 -5.56
CA VAL A 36 17.43 -14.27 -6.93
C VAL A 36 16.85 -12.87 -6.86
N CYS A 37 17.67 -11.90 -7.22
CA CYS A 37 17.31 -10.49 -7.32
C CYS A 37 18.07 -9.93 -8.52
N SER A 38 17.41 -9.86 -9.67
CA SER A 38 18.06 -9.51 -10.93
C SER A 38 17.11 -8.79 -11.88
N PHE A 39 17.64 -7.78 -12.56
CA PHE A 39 16.92 -7.07 -13.61
C PHE A 39 17.37 -7.63 -14.97
N VAL A 40 16.47 -8.37 -15.64
CA VAL A 40 16.71 -8.93 -16.96
C VAL A 40 15.74 -8.29 -17.95
N HIS A 41 16.26 -7.79 -19.07
CA HIS A 41 15.41 -7.32 -20.15
C HIS A 41 14.74 -8.51 -20.84
N PRO A 42 13.40 -8.61 -20.82
CA PRO A 42 12.72 -9.75 -21.42
C PRO A 42 12.84 -9.71 -22.95
N PRO A 43 12.94 -10.87 -23.62
CA PRO A 43 12.94 -10.96 -25.07
C PRO A 43 11.55 -10.64 -25.65
N ASP A 44 11.48 -10.54 -26.98
CA ASP A 44 10.23 -10.33 -27.71
C ASP A 44 9.22 -11.44 -27.40
N GLU A 45 7.93 -11.08 -27.41
CA GLU A 45 6.83 -11.97 -26.96
C GLU A 45 6.84 -13.34 -27.64
N LYS A 46 7.19 -13.40 -28.92
CA LYS A 46 7.22 -14.62 -29.72
C LYS A 46 8.33 -15.60 -29.32
N GLU A 47 9.31 -15.15 -28.55
CA GLU A 47 10.49 -15.92 -28.13
C GLU A 47 10.42 -16.32 -26.65
N ARG A 48 9.36 -15.93 -25.95
CA ARG A 48 9.23 -16.16 -24.50
C ARG A 48 8.91 -17.61 -24.21
N THR A 49 9.69 -18.18 -23.30
CA THR A 49 9.50 -19.53 -22.75
C THR A 49 9.66 -19.48 -21.23
N ILE A 50 9.35 -20.56 -20.51
CA ILE A 50 9.61 -20.62 -19.07
C ILE A 50 11.13 -20.62 -18.85
N SER A 51 11.66 -19.49 -18.38
CA SER A 51 13.08 -19.22 -18.14
C SER A 51 13.23 -18.12 -17.08
N ASP A 52 14.47 -17.87 -16.65
CA ASP A 52 14.78 -16.78 -15.72
C ASP A 52 14.81 -15.43 -16.47
N TYR A 53 13.73 -14.66 -16.34
CA TYR A 53 13.65 -13.27 -16.78
C TYR A 53 13.79 -12.28 -15.62
N GLY A 54 14.41 -12.72 -14.52
CA GLY A 54 14.66 -11.92 -13.33
C GLY A 54 13.41 -11.60 -12.53
N THR A 55 13.58 -10.67 -11.59
CA THR A 55 12.57 -10.26 -10.60
C THR A 55 12.11 -8.82 -10.75
N GLY A 56 12.75 -8.03 -11.60
CA GLY A 56 12.49 -6.58 -11.73
C GLY A 56 11.20 -6.19 -12.44
N ILE A 57 10.47 -7.15 -13.05
CA ILE A 57 9.14 -6.90 -13.63
C ILE A 57 8.18 -7.98 -13.13
N PRO A 58 7.20 -7.65 -12.25
CA PRO A 58 6.38 -8.64 -11.57
C PRO A 58 5.65 -9.63 -12.51
N CYS A 59 5.12 -9.15 -13.63
CA CYS A 59 4.44 -10.02 -14.59
C CYS A 59 5.36 -11.02 -15.30
N PHE A 60 6.64 -10.69 -15.51
CA PHE A 60 7.60 -11.66 -16.03
C PHE A 60 8.06 -12.62 -14.94
N PHE A 61 8.26 -12.11 -13.73
CA PHE A 61 8.62 -12.93 -12.58
C PHE A 61 7.60 -14.05 -12.36
N TRP A 62 6.33 -13.69 -12.15
CA TRP A 62 5.30 -14.68 -11.80
C TRP A 62 4.95 -15.61 -12.97
N GLN A 63 5.05 -15.14 -14.21
CA GLN A 63 4.69 -15.96 -15.38
C GLN A 63 5.80 -16.92 -15.82
N TYR A 64 7.08 -16.56 -15.63
CA TYR A 64 8.20 -17.29 -16.24
C TYR A 64 9.28 -17.64 -15.23
N THR A 65 9.80 -16.65 -14.49
CA THR A 65 10.91 -16.86 -13.55
C THR A 65 10.51 -17.78 -12.40
N PHE A 66 9.39 -17.49 -11.73
CA PHE A 66 8.91 -18.28 -10.61
C PHE A 66 8.66 -19.76 -11.02
N PRO A 67 7.88 -20.06 -12.08
CA PRO A 67 7.73 -21.44 -12.56
C PRO A 67 9.04 -22.11 -13.00
N TYR A 68 10.00 -21.36 -13.56
CA TYR A 68 11.30 -21.91 -13.94
C TYR A 68 12.05 -22.49 -12.73
N TYR A 69 12.06 -21.76 -11.61
CA TYR A 69 12.68 -22.23 -10.37
C TYR A 69 11.84 -23.31 -9.66
N MET A 70 10.51 -23.25 -9.70
CA MET A 70 9.65 -24.22 -9.00
C MET A 70 9.83 -25.65 -9.49
N ARG A 71 10.21 -25.86 -10.77
CA ARG A 71 10.45 -27.19 -11.36
C ARG A 71 11.37 -28.11 -10.56
N ASN A 72 12.39 -27.55 -9.89
CA ASN A 72 13.33 -28.32 -9.08
C ASN A 72 13.32 -27.92 -7.60
N ALA A 73 12.49 -26.94 -7.22
CA ALA A 73 12.60 -26.32 -5.90
C ALA A 73 12.36 -27.29 -4.74
N CYS A 74 11.44 -28.24 -4.90
CA CYS A 74 11.10 -29.26 -3.90
C CYS A 74 12.26 -30.26 -3.62
N HIS A 75 13.21 -30.39 -4.55
CA HIS A 75 14.40 -31.23 -4.36
C HIS A 75 15.55 -30.47 -3.72
N ASP A 76 15.66 -29.17 -4.01
CA ASP A 76 16.82 -28.36 -3.66
C ASP A 76 16.63 -27.54 -2.38
N TYR A 77 15.39 -27.22 -2.01
CA TYR A 77 15.05 -26.27 -0.95
C TYR A 77 13.94 -26.78 -0.04
N GLN A 78 13.92 -26.26 1.18
CA GLN A 78 12.85 -26.50 2.15
C GLN A 78 11.83 -25.36 2.19
N MET A 79 12.23 -24.18 1.71
CA MET A 79 11.43 -22.99 1.73
C MET A 79 11.72 -22.10 0.53
N VAL A 80 10.68 -21.46 0.01
CA VAL A 80 10.74 -20.37 -0.95
C VAL A 80 10.12 -19.13 -0.31
N ILE A 81 10.82 -18.01 -0.39
CA ILE A 81 10.36 -16.71 0.08
C ILE A 81 10.30 -15.76 -1.11
N VAL A 82 9.18 -15.08 -1.29
CA VAL A 82 9.04 -13.99 -2.26
C VAL A 82 8.79 -12.70 -1.50
N VAL A 83 9.67 -11.72 -1.67
CA VAL A 83 9.60 -10.45 -0.94
C VAL A 83 9.53 -9.31 -1.93
N ASP A 84 8.54 -8.44 -1.73
CA ASP A 84 8.40 -7.19 -2.47
C ASP A 84 8.27 -7.38 -4.00
N ILE A 85 7.55 -8.44 -4.40
CA ILE A 85 7.17 -8.67 -5.80
C ILE A 85 5.65 -8.87 -5.86
N PRO A 86 4.89 -7.81 -6.17
CA PRO A 86 3.43 -7.87 -6.12
C PRO A 86 2.85 -8.83 -7.16
N PHE A 87 1.66 -9.38 -6.91
CA PHE A 87 0.87 -9.97 -7.99
C PHE A 87 0.50 -8.87 -9.00
N PRO A 88 0.83 -9.03 -10.29
CA PRO A 88 0.62 -7.99 -11.27
C PRO A 88 -0.86 -7.89 -11.62
N GLU A 89 -1.32 -6.66 -11.81
CA GLU A 89 -2.55 -6.41 -12.55
C GLU A 89 -2.38 -6.86 -14.02
N PRO A 90 -3.47 -7.22 -14.72
CA PRO A 90 -3.42 -7.56 -16.13
C PRO A 90 -2.69 -6.48 -16.95
N ASP A 91 -1.65 -6.90 -17.67
CA ASP A 91 -0.77 -6.02 -18.41
C ASP A 91 -0.57 -6.54 -19.83
N ASN A 92 -0.60 -5.64 -20.82
CA ASN A 92 -0.29 -5.92 -22.21
C ASN A 92 1.11 -6.51 -22.43
N ARG A 93 2.04 -6.36 -21.47
CA ARG A 93 3.35 -7.02 -21.47
C ARG A 93 3.26 -8.53 -21.30
N CYS A 94 2.26 -9.01 -20.57
CA CYS A 94 2.01 -10.41 -20.25
C CYS A 94 0.51 -10.73 -20.39
N PRO A 95 -0.05 -10.68 -21.61
CA PRO A 95 -1.49 -10.78 -21.83
C PRO A 95 -2.08 -12.15 -21.47
N SER A 96 -1.22 -13.17 -21.36
CA SER A 96 -1.58 -14.54 -20.99
C SER A 96 -1.38 -14.83 -19.50
N PHE A 97 -0.99 -13.84 -18.70
CA PHE A 97 -0.88 -13.97 -17.26
C PHE A 97 -2.27 -14.13 -16.62
N THR A 98 -2.39 -15.08 -15.69
CA THR A 98 -3.54 -15.17 -14.79
C THR A 98 -3.03 -15.49 -13.38
N ALA A 99 -3.59 -14.82 -12.37
CA ALA A 99 -3.23 -15.09 -10.97
C ALA A 99 -3.53 -16.55 -10.59
N ASP A 100 -4.60 -17.15 -11.12
CA ASP A 100 -5.00 -18.52 -10.81
C ASP A 100 -3.93 -19.55 -11.23
N ARG A 101 -3.22 -19.34 -12.36
CA ARG A 101 -2.11 -20.22 -12.76
C ARG A 101 -0.95 -20.20 -11.78
N VAL A 102 -0.67 -19.04 -11.20
CA VAL A 102 0.36 -18.89 -10.19
C VAL A 102 -0.06 -19.59 -8.89
N VAL A 103 -1.33 -19.48 -8.52
CA VAL A 103 -1.89 -20.18 -7.35
C VAL A 103 -1.79 -21.70 -7.54
N GLU A 104 -2.11 -22.22 -8.72
CA GLU A 104 -1.95 -23.66 -9.06
C GLU A 104 -0.49 -24.12 -8.94
N GLU A 105 0.47 -23.32 -9.40
CA GLU A 105 1.91 -23.62 -9.28
C GLU A 105 2.36 -23.63 -7.81
N ILE A 106 1.90 -22.66 -7.01
CA ILE A 106 2.16 -22.59 -5.56
C ILE A 106 1.58 -23.82 -4.86
N GLU A 107 0.32 -24.17 -5.14
CA GLU A 107 -0.33 -25.35 -4.57
C GLU A 107 0.44 -26.63 -4.91
N SER A 108 0.84 -26.80 -6.17
CA SER A 108 1.63 -27.96 -6.59
C SER A 108 2.96 -28.07 -5.85
N ALA A 109 3.65 -26.97 -5.63
CA ALA A 109 4.91 -26.94 -4.89
C ALA A 109 4.70 -27.26 -3.40
N ILE A 110 3.63 -26.74 -2.78
CA ILE A 110 3.28 -27.03 -1.38
C ILE A 110 2.91 -28.50 -1.18
N LEU A 111 2.15 -29.10 -2.11
CA LEU A 111 1.80 -30.52 -2.08
C LEU A 111 3.03 -31.43 -2.20
N GLN A 112 4.14 -30.92 -2.76
CA GLN A 112 5.43 -31.60 -2.80
C GLN A 112 6.29 -31.38 -1.54
N GLY A 113 5.76 -30.68 -0.54
CA GLY A 113 6.40 -30.47 0.77
C GLY A 113 7.18 -29.17 0.90
N LEU A 114 7.06 -28.23 -0.06
CA LEU A 114 7.75 -26.95 -0.02
C LEU A 114 6.98 -25.93 0.82
N ARG A 115 7.66 -25.24 1.76
CA ARG A 115 7.07 -24.10 2.48
C ARG A 115 7.20 -22.85 1.62
N ILE A 116 6.10 -22.18 1.30
CA ILE A 116 6.11 -20.94 0.50
C ILE A 116 5.66 -19.77 1.37
N VAL A 117 6.48 -18.71 1.42
CA VAL A 117 6.20 -17.47 2.15
C VAL A 117 6.19 -16.32 1.15
N ILE A 118 5.16 -15.49 1.16
CA ILE A 118 5.04 -14.29 0.32
C ILE A 118 4.84 -13.08 1.21
N ILE A 119 5.65 -12.05 0.99
CA ILE A 119 5.69 -10.83 1.82
C ILE A 119 5.50 -9.62 0.91
N ASP A 120 4.46 -8.84 1.15
CA ASP A 120 4.10 -7.72 0.30
C ASP A 120 3.45 -6.54 1.08
N HIS A 121 3.47 -5.36 0.47
CA HIS A 121 2.80 -4.15 0.95
C HIS A 121 2.01 -3.41 -0.17
N HIS A 122 2.04 -3.91 -1.41
CA HIS A 122 1.37 -3.28 -2.54
C HIS A 122 -0.15 -3.45 -2.49
N LYS A 123 -0.86 -2.42 -2.03
CA LYS A 123 -2.31 -2.41 -1.76
C LYS A 123 -3.21 -2.92 -2.90
N ASN A 124 -2.78 -2.78 -4.16
CA ASN A 124 -3.57 -3.24 -5.31
C ASN A 124 -3.57 -4.77 -5.45
N SER A 125 -2.51 -5.45 -5.01
CA SER A 125 -2.35 -6.90 -5.18
C SER A 125 -3.08 -7.74 -4.12
N PHE A 126 -3.69 -7.08 -3.12
CA PHE A 126 -4.23 -7.73 -1.92
C PHE A 126 -5.44 -8.64 -2.19
N THR A 127 -6.14 -8.47 -3.31
CA THR A 127 -7.29 -9.30 -3.69
C THR A 127 -6.92 -10.74 -4.04
N HIS A 128 -5.67 -11.00 -4.43
CA HIS A 128 -5.22 -12.34 -4.83
C HIS A 128 -4.68 -13.19 -3.67
N TYR A 129 -4.19 -12.56 -2.61
CA TYR A 129 -3.50 -13.25 -1.53
C TYR A 129 -4.38 -14.19 -0.72
N GLY A 130 -5.69 -13.99 -0.69
CA GLY A 130 -6.64 -14.93 -0.09
C GLY A 130 -6.62 -16.31 -0.72
N LYS A 131 -6.54 -16.38 -2.06
CA LYS A 131 -6.43 -17.66 -2.78
C LYS A 131 -5.10 -18.35 -2.48
N VAL A 132 -4.02 -17.57 -2.38
CA VAL A 132 -2.67 -18.07 -2.08
C VAL A 132 -2.59 -18.61 -0.65
N ALA A 133 -3.16 -17.91 0.33
CA ALA A 133 -3.20 -18.40 1.71
C ALA A 133 -4.04 -19.68 1.84
N LYS A 134 -5.15 -19.81 1.10
CA LYS A 134 -6.03 -21.00 1.11
C LYS A 134 -5.35 -22.27 0.59
N VAL A 135 -4.42 -22.16 -0.36
CA VAL A 135 -3.62 -23.32 -0.82
C VAL A 135 -2.45 -23.66 0.10
N GLY A 136 -2.35 -22.99 1.26
CA GLY A 136 -1.40 -23.31 2.33
C GLY A 136 -0.12 -22.48 2.32
N ALA A 137 0.00 -21.46 1.47
CA ALA A 137 1.13 -20.53 1.53
C ALA A 137 0.98 -19.59 2.74
N GLU A 138 2.10 -19.14 3.27
CA GLU A 138 2.14 -18.10 4.30
C GLU A 138 2.22 -16.74 3.61
N VAL A 139 1.21 -15.90 3.82
CA VAL A 139 1.19 -14.53 3.30
C VAL A 139 1.42 -13.56 4.45
N ILE A 140 2.33 -12.61 4.27
CA ILE A 140 2.62 -11.55 5.22
C ILE A 140 2.33 -10.21 4.53
N ILE A 141 1.28 -9.53 4.98
CA ILE A 141 0.91 -8.20 4.50
C ILE A 141 1.37 -7.16 5.51
N SER A 142 2.20 -6.22 5.07
CA SER A 142 2.72 -5.14 5.91
C SER A 142 1.96 -3.84 5.67
N SER A 143 1.58 -3.14 6.74
CA SER A 143 0.93 -1.83 6.63
C SER A 143 1.86 -0.73 6.10
N SER A 144 3.17 -0.98 6.10
CA SER A 144 4.23 -0.10 5.59
C SER A 144 5.30 -0.93 4.88
N ALA A 145 5.89 -0.33 3.84
CA ALA A 145 7.08 -0.80 3.15
C ALA A 145 8.24 -1.13 4.12
N LEU A 146 8.34 -0.39 5.25
CA LEU A 146 9.42 -0.55 6.21
C LEU A 146 9.55 -1.98 6.77
N PHE A 147 8.45 -2.72 6.89
CA PHE A 147 8.42 -4.06 7.47
C PHE A 147 8.18 -5.18 6.45
N THR A 148 8.31 -4.90 5.15
CA THR A 148 8.16 -5.86 4.05
C THR A 148 9.37 -6.78 3.93
N HIS A 149 9.72 -7.49 5.01
CA HIS A 149 10.84 -8.43 5.01
C HIS A 149 10.52 -9.67 5.85
N TYR A 150 11.25 -10.76 5.60
CA TYR A 150 11.17 -11.98 6.40
C TYR A 150 11.86 -11.78 7.75
N GLY A 151 11.34 -12.46 8.78
CA GLY A 151 11.90 -12.48 10.12
C GLY A 151 11.39 -11.39 11.06
N PRO A 152 11.79 -11.44 12.34
CA PRO A 152 11.41 -10.45 13.34
C PRO A 152 12.14 -9.12 13.09
N PRO A 153 11.49 -7.97 13.33
CA PRO A 153 12.14 -6.67 13.21
C PRO A 153 13.09 -6.43 14.39
N ASP A 154 14.25 -5.86 14.11
CA ASP A 154 15.25 -5.37 15.05
C ASP A 154 15.74 -3.95 14.67
N ALA A 155 16.66 -3.37 15.45
CA ALA A 155 17.20 -2.04 15.18
C ALA A 155 17.87 -1.91 13.80
N TYR A 156 18.45 -3.00 13.29
CA TYR A 156 19.09 -3.04 11.97
C TYR A 156 18.06 -2.98 10.85
N THR A 157 17.00 -3.79 10.95
CA THR A 157 15.87 -3.77 10.03
C THR A 157 15.15 -2.44 10.07
N LEU A 158 15.03 -1.78 11.23
CA LEU A 158 14.41 -0.47 11.34
C LEU A 158 15.21 0.61 10.58
N LYS A 159 16.53 0.62 10.74
CA LYS A 159 17.44 1.55 10.05
C LYS A 159 17.33 1.38 8.52
N TRP A 160 17.59 0.18 8.03
CA TRP A 160 17.62 -0.08 6.60
C TRP A 160 16.22 -0.06 5.99
N GLY A 161 15.23 -0.65 6.67
CA GLY A 161 13.83 -0.64 6.27
C GLY A 161 13.29 0.77 6.10
N ARG A 162 13.69 1.72 6.95
CA ARG A 162 13.36 3.14 6.78
C ARG A 162 13.91 3.72 5.48
N TYR A 163 15.17 3.45 5.14
CA TYR A 163 15.70 3.89 3.85
C TYR A 163 15.00 3.23 2.66
N GLY A 164 14.65 1.94 2.77
CA GLY A 164 13.85 1.25 1.76
C GLY A 164 12.49 1.90 1.55
N ALA A 165 11.75 2.16 2.63
CA ALA A 165 10.47 2.84 2.57
C ALA A 165 10.56 4.26 1.97
N ILE A 166 11.65 4.99 2.20
CA ILE A 166 11.91 6.29 1.53
C ILE A 166 12.19 6.10 0.03
N CYS A 167 12.90 5.04 -0.37
CA CYS A 167 13.09 4.70 -1.79
C CYS A 167 11.73 4.47 -2.47
N ASP A 168 10.82 3.78 -1.80
CA ASP A 168 9.47 3.53 -2.32
C ASP A 168 8.52 4.73 -2.19
N ARG A 169 8.91 5.74 -1.40
CA ARG A 169 8.09 6.91 -1.03
C ARG A 169 6.85 6.57 -0.24
N ASP A 170 6.98 5.58 0.65
CA ASP A 170 5.93 5.26 1.58
C ASP A 170 5.71 6.44 2.54
N SER A 171 4.50 6.99 2.55
CA SER A 171 4.15 8.09 3.46
C SER A 171 4.14 7.64 4.92
N ALA A 172 4.15 6.32 5.17
CA ALA A 172 4.23 5.77 6.50
C ALA A 172 5.48 6.19 7.25
N VAL A 173 6.60 6.54 6.59
CA VAL A 173 7.86 6.88 7.27
C VAL A 173 8.06 8.38 7.50
N LEU A 174 7.05 9.21 7.22
CA LEU A 174 7.13 10.65 7.48
C LEU A 174 7.14 10.96 9.00
N PRO A 175 7.81 12.04 9.43
CA PRO A 175 8.62 12.97 8.63
C PRO A 175 9.97 12.36 8.22
N VAL A 176 10.53 12.87 7.12
CA VAL A 176 11.84 12.45 6.57
C VAL A 176 12.72 13.68 6.39
N THR A 177 13.97 13.58 6.84
CA THR A 177 14.99 14.62 6.72
C THR A 177 15.60 14.69 5.33
N ASP A 178 16.22 15.82 4.98
CA ASP A 178 16.92 15.95 3.69
C ASP A 178 18.10 14.97 3.56
N GLU A 179 18.78 14.67 4.67
CA GLU A 179 19.89 13.72 4.71
C GLU A 179 19.41 12.30 4.40
N GLU A 180 18.28 11.88 4.95
CA GLU A 180 17.67 10.58 4.69
C GLU A 180 17.18 10.46 3.24
N GLU A 181 16.56 11.51 2.69
CA GLU A 181 16.17 11.53 1.27
C GLU A 181 17.36 11.45 0.32
N ILE A 182 18.41 12.22 0.61
CA ILE A 182 19.66 12.19 -0.18
C ILE A 182 20.24 10.79 -0.14
N PHE A 183 20.29 10.15 1.02
CA PHE A 183 20.83 8.80 1.14
C PHE A 183 19.97 7.76 0.40
N ALA A 184 18.65 7.79 0.56
CA ALA A 184 17.74 6.92 -0.18
C ALA A 184 17.86 7.11 -1.70
N ALA A 185 18.02 8.34 -2.18
CA ALA A 185 18.26 8.61 -3.60
C ALA A 185 19.56 7.95 -4.11
N ARG A 186 20.61 7.84 -3.28
CA ARG A 186 21.84 7.12 -3.64
C ARG A 186 21.61 5.62 -3.76
N ILE A 187 20.81 5.04 -2.88
CA ILE A 187 20.42 3.62 -2.93
C ILE A 187 19.65 3.32 -4.22
N ASP A 188 18.68 4.17 -4.59
CA ASP A 188 17.94 4.06 -5.84
C ASP A 188 18.83 4.10 -7.09
N LYS A 189 19.96 4.83 -7.04
CA LYS A 189 20.96 4.88 -8.12
C LYS A 189 21.86 3.66 -8.12
N ALA A 190 22.15 3.10 -6.95
CA ALA A 190 22.99 1.92 -6.79
C ALA A 190 22.36 0.64 -7.36
N LYS A 191 21.04 0.63 -7.62
CA LYS A 191 20.31 -0.52 -8.20
C LYS A 191 20.86 -1.04 -9.55
N VAL A 192 21.69 -0.27 -10.25
CA VAL A 192 22.41 -0.75 -11.45
C VAL A 192 23.51 -1.78 -11.12
N LYS A 193 23.91 -1.85 -9.85
CA LYS A 193 24.85 -2.83 -9.26
C LYS A 193 24.14 -3.61 -8.16
N VAL A 194 23.14 -4.41 -8.54
CA VAL A 194 22.24 -5.11 -7.60
C VAL A 194 23.02 -5.97 -6.61
N SER A 195 23.95 -6.81 -7.09
CA SER A 195 24.71 -7.73 -6.23
C SER A 195 25.57 -7.00 -5.20
N GLU A 196 26.30 -5.96 -5.61
CA GLU A 196 27.13 -5.15 -4.72
C GLU A 196 26.29 -4.34 -3.75
N SER A 197 25.10 -3.87 -4.16
CA SER A 197 24.15 -3.19 -3.28
C SER A 197 23.61 -4.11 -2.21
N LEU A 198 23.26 -5.36 -2.56
CA LEU A 198 22.87 -6.38 -1.58
C LEU A 198 24.00 -6.63 -0.57
N ASP A 199 25.24 -6.80 -1.04
CA ASP A 199 26.40 -6.99 -0.15
C ASP A 199 26.64 -5.78 0.75
N ALA A 200 26.49 -4.57 0.23
CA ALA A 200 26.62 -3.35 1.02
C ALA A 200 25.57 -3.26 2.13
N VAL A 201 24.30 -3.59 1.84
CA VAL A 201 23.25 -3.67 2.87
C VAL A 201 23.52 -4.81 3.84
N ARG A 202 24.09 -5.95 3.44
CA ARG A 202 24.43 -7.04 4.37
C ARG A 202 25.55 -6.65 5.35
N GLN A 203 26.50 -5.82 4.91
CA GLN A 203 27.70 -5.45 5.67
C GLN A 203 27.57 -4.11 6.41
N ASP A 204 26.37 -3.50 6.42
CA ASP A 204 26.13 -2.13 6.90
C ASP A 204 27.04 -1.07 6.25
N ASN A 205 27.44 -1.29 5.00
CA ASN A 205 28.40 -0.45 4.30
C ASN A 205 27.73 0.79 3.68
N ILE A 206 27.52 1.81 4.51
CA ILE A 206 27.00 3.12 4.09
C ILE A 206 27.89 3.76 3.02
N SER A 207 29.22 3.64 3.13
CA SER A 207 30.17 4.30 2.24
C SER A 207 30.08 3.86 0.78
N PHE A 208 29.65 2.62 0.52
CA PHE A 208 29.37 2.14 -0.84
C PHE A 208 28.33 3.01 -1.54
N PHE A 209 27.27 3.41 -0.84
CA PHE A 209 26.19 4.23 -1.40
C PHE A 209 26.63 5.69 -1.60
N GLU A 210 27.57 6.19 -0.78
CA GLU A 210 28.11 7.55 -0.90
C GLU A 210 28.87 7.78 -2.22
N GLU A 211 29.30 6.72 -2.91
CA GLU A 211 29.93 6.79 -4.23
C GLU A 211 28.94 7.17 -5.34
N PHE A 212 27.64 6.92 -5.15
CA PHE A 212 26.60 7.21 -6.14
C PHE A 212 26.10 8.64 -5.97
N SER A 213 26.01 9.41 -7.06
CA SER A 213 25.43 10.75 -6.98
C SER A 213 23.94 10.68 -6.63
N PRO A 214 23.47 11.43 -5.61
CA PRO A 214 22.05 11.54 -5.29
C PRO A 214 21.30 12.41 -6.30
N ASP A 215 22.00 13.04 -7.25
CA ASP A 215 21.43 14.06 -8.10
C ASP A 215 20.38 13.45 -9.03
N ILE A 216 19.17 13.99 -8.89
CA ILE A 216 18.11 13.81 -9.88
C ILE A 216 18.25 14.99 -10.85
N PRO A 217 18.46 14.73 -12.14
CA PRO A 217 18.67 15.79 -13.11
C PRO A 217 17.41 16.66 -13.19
N MET A 218 17.60 17.96 -13.12
CA MET A 218 16.49 18.89 -13.36
C MET A 218 16.03 18.77 -14.82
N PRO A 219 14.72 18.82 -15.08
CA PRO A 219 14.22 18.81 -16.45
C PRO A 219 14.73 20.01 -17.24
N GLU A 220 15.10 19.79 -18.51
CA GLU A 220 15.53 20.87 -19.43
C GLU A 220 14.41 21.90 -19.64
N VAL A 221 13.16 21.43 -19.68
CA VAL A 221 11.96 22.25 -19.81
C VAL A 221 10.96 21.79 -18.76
N ALA A 222 10.46 22.74 -17.96
CA ALA A 222 9.34 22.53 -17.05
C ALA A 222 8.35 23.70 -17.20
N GLU A 223 7.10 23.35 -17.46
CA GLU A 223 6.00 24.31 -17.52
C GLU A 223 5.27 24.29 -16.18
N VAL A 224 5.21 25.44 -15.51
CA VAL A 224 4.64 25.56 -14.17
C VAL A 224 3.25 26.18 -14.29
N TYR A 225 2.24 25.44 -13.85
CA TYR A 225 0.84 25.87 -13.76
C TYR A 225 0.47 26.17 -12.31
N ASP A 226 -0.73 26.69 -12.09
CA ASP A 226 -1.20 27.05 -10.75
C ASP A 226 -1.26 25.82 -9.82
N SER A 227 -1.81 24.70 -10.30
CA SER A 227 -2.04 23.47 -9.51
C SER A 227 -0.97 22.39 -9.70
N PHE A 228 -0.15 22.44 -10.75
CA PHE A 228 0.77 21.35 -11.11
C PHE A 228 2.01 21.79 -11.90
N VAL A 229 2.97 20.89 -12.05
CA VAL A 229 4.13 21.05 -12.95
C VAL A 229 4.05 20.05 -14.09
N TYR A 230 4.32 20.50 -15.31
CA TYR A 230 4.44 19.65 -16.49
C TYR A 230 5.89 19.56 -16.97
N ILE A 231 6.37 18.34 -17.21
CA ILE A 231 7.67 18.04 -17.80
C ILE A 231 7.46 17.29 -19.14
N PRO A 232 7.59 17.96 -20.30
CA PRO A 232 7.33 17.33 -21.59
C PRO A 232 8.20 16.13 -21.91
N LYS A 233 9.38 16.07 -21.32
CA LYS A 233 10.33 14.97 -21.51
C LYS A 233 11.10 14.69 -20.22
N LEU A 234 10.77 13.57 -19.60
CA LEU A 234 11.48 13.08 -18.42
C LEU A 234 12.85 12.52 -18.80
N ALA A 235 13.82 12.70 -17.91
CA ALA A 235 15.13 12.09 -18.04
C ALA A 235 15.03 10.57 -17.89
N VAL A 236 15.73 9.84 -18.76
CA VAL A 236 15.74 8.37 -18.77
C VAL A 236 16.12 7.85 -17.39
N GLY A 237 15.33 6.90 -16.87
CA GLY A 237 15.56 6.26 -15.57
C GLY A 237 15.23 7.09 -14.33
N ASN A 238 14.75 8.33 -14.45
CA ASN A 238 14.42 9.18 -13.30
C ASN A 238 12.91 9.35 -13.06
N GLY A 239 12.09 9.27 -14.12
CA GLY A 239 10.63 9.11 -14.05
C GLY A 239 9.95 9.90 -12.92
N TYR A 240 9.30 9.18 -12.01
CA TYR A 240 8.62 9.76 -10.85
C TYR A 240 9.52 10.60 -9.94
N LYS A 241 10.81 10.26 -9.77
CA LYS A 241 11.69 10.96 -8.81
C LYS A 241 11.97 12.38 -9.29
N GLN A 242 12.07 12.55 -10.60
CA GLN A 242 12.17 13.86 -11.24
C GLN A 242 10.88 14.67 -11.08
N LEU A 243 9.72 14.02 -11.15
CA LEU A 243 8.43 14.69 -10.90
C LEU A 243 8.30 15.16 -9.45
N ASP A 244 8.67 14.34 -8.45
CA ASP A 244 8.64 14.74 -7.04
C ASP A 244 9.59 15.91 -6.76
N GLN A 245 10.80 15.87 -7.33
CA GLN A 245 11.75 16.97 -7.21
C GLN A 245 11.19 18.27 -7.80
N ALA A 246 10.46 18.19 -8.91
CA ALA A 246 9.79 19.34 -9.51
C ALA A 246 8.65 19.86 -8.62
N CYS A 247 7.81 18.97 -8.07
CA CYS A 247 6.78 19.31 -7.08
C CYS A 247 7.39 20.07 -5.89
N ARG A 248 8.45 19.51 -5.28
CA ARG A 248 9.17 20.12 -4.16
C ARG A 248 9.75 21.50 -4.53
N LYS A 249 10.42 21.60 -5.68
CA LYS A 249 11.06 22.86 -6.12
C LYS A 249 10.06 23.98 -6.36
N TYR A 250 8.93 23.67 -6.99
CA TYR A 250 7.94 24.66 -7.40
C TYR A 250 6.76 24.79 -6.43
N GLY A 251 6.80 24.08 -5.29
CA GLY A 251 5.74 24.09 -4.28
C GLY A 251 4.40 23.63 -4.84
N LYS A 252 4.41 22.55 -5.64
CA LYS A 252 3.20 21.99 -6.28
C LYS A 252 2.91 20.60 -5.73
N GLU A 253 1.62 20.28 -5.71
CA GLU A 253 1.09 19.02 -5.16
C GLU A 253 0.98 17.92 -6.22
N TYR A 254 0.95 18.31 -7.50
CA TYR A 254 0.78 17.40 -8.62
C TYR A 254 1.83 17.67 -9.70
N ALA A 255 2.21 16.62 -10.42
CA ALA A 255 3.02 16.77 -11.62
C ALA A 255 2.67 15.74 -12.69
N LEU A 256 2.91 16.13 -13.94
CA LEU A 256 2.74 15.31 -15.15
C LEU A 256 4.07 15.31 -15.90
N GLY A 257 4.48 14.16 -16.43
CA GLY A 257 5.58 14.13 -17.41
C GLY A 257 5.51 12.94 -18.35
N VAL A 258 6.25 13.01 -19.45
CA VAL A 258 6.29 11.94 -20.45
C VAL A 258 7.66 11.27 -20.44
N THR A 259 7.69 9.95 -20.24
CA THR A 259 8.90 9.14 -20.37
C THR A 259 8.98 8.51 -21.75
N TYR A 260 10.15 8.68 -22.38
CA TYR A 260 10.50 8.08 -23.67
C TYR A 260 11.53 6.96 -23.48
N GLN A 261 11.53 6.29 -22.32
CA GLN A 261 12.42 5.16 -22.05
C GLN A 261 12.24 4.05 -23.10
N ASN A 262 11.00 3.84 -23.57
CA ASN A 262 10.73 3.14 -24.83
C ASN A 262 10.22 4.19 -25.85
N PRO A 263 11.05 4.62 -26.82
CA PRO A 263 10.65 5.63 -27.80
C PRO A 263 9.45 5.24 -28.67
N ASP A 264 9.26 3.93 -28.90
CA ASP A 264 8.15 3.42 -29.71
C ASP A 264 6.83 3.35 -28.94
N LYS A 265 6.91 3.36 -27.60
CA LYS A 265 5.76 3.30 -26.69
C LYS A 265 5.99 4.23 -25.48
N PRO A 266 5.95 5.56 -25.69
CA PRO A 266 6.09 6.51 -24.59
C PRO A 266 4.94 6.36 -23.59
N VAL A 267 5.19 6.78 -22.36
CA VAL A 267 4.26 6.64 -21.23
C VAL A 267 4.13 7.99 -20.54
N ILE A 268 2.90 8.40 -20.24
CA ILE A 268 2.61 9.55 -19.36
C ILE A 268 2.65 9.06 -17.92
N LEU A 269 3.45 9.75 -17.11
CA LEU A 269 3.54 9.59 -15.66
C LEU A 269 2.85 10.77 -15.00
N LEU A 270 1.94 10.50 -14.09
CA LEU A 270 1.36 11.50 -13.20
C LEU A 270 1.78 11.17 -11.77
N ILE A 271 1.92 12.19 -10.92
CA ILE A 271 2.08 12.00 -9.48
C ILE A 271 1.21 12.96 -8.66
N THR A 272 0.81 12.50 -7.49
CA THR A 272 0.67 13.32 -6.30
C THR A 272 2.02 13.34 -5.59
N TYR A 273 2.50 14.52 -5.21
CA TYR A 273 3.73 14.65 -4.42
C TYR A 273 3.65 13.75 -3.19
N TRP A 274 4.65 12.90 -2.95
CA TRP A 274 4.52 11.84 -1.95
C TRP A 274 4.38 12.32 -0.49
N LYS A 275 4.75 13.57 -0.18
CA LYS A 275 4.48 14.20 1.12
C LYS A 275 3.18 15.02 1.16
N SER A 276 2.43 15.02 0.06
CA SER A 276 1.13 15.66 -0.02
C SER A 276 0.11 14.87 0.79
N GLU A 277 -0.82 15.60 1.37
CA GLU A 277 -1.99 15.05 2.03
C GLU A 277 -3.26 15.23 1.17
N ASN A 278 -3.09 15.75 -0.06
CA ASN A 278 -4.19 15.95 -1.00
C ASN A 278 -4.66 14.63 -1.61
N LEU A 279 -5.83 14.69 -2.24
CA LEU A 279 -6.39 13.57 -2.98
C LEU A 279 -5.40 13.06 -4.06
N PRO A 280 -5.26 11.74 -4.22
CA PRO A 280 -4.48 11.14 -5.29
C PRO A 280 -4.86 11.68 -6.68
N VAL A 281 -3.86 11.91 -7.53
CA VAL A 281 -4.04 12.50 -8.86
C VAL A 281 -4.98 11.67 -9.75
N ALA A 282 -4.96 10.34 -9.61
CA ALA A 282 -5.89 9.47 -10.35
C ALA A 282 -7.35 9.76 -9.98
N LEU A 283 -7.62 9.95 -8.69
CA LEU A 283 -8.97 10.22 -8.18
C LEU A 283 -9.39 11.66 -8.50
N LEU A 284 -8.48 12.63 -8.36
CA LEU A 284 -8.71 14.02 -8.75
C LEU A 284 -9.16 14.12 -10.20
N LEU A 285 -8.51 13.38 -11.08
CA LEU A 285 -8.79 13.39 -12.51
C LEU A 285 -9.98 12.50 -12.91
N GLY A 286 -10.57 11.77 -11.96
CA GLY A 286 -11.67 10.84 -12.23
C GLY A 286 -11.25 9.71 -13.16
N MET A 287 -10.02 9.20 -13.00
CA MET A 287 -9.44 8.18 -13.86
C MET A 287 -10.00 6.81 -13.51
N ASN A 288 -10.52 6.12 -14.53
CA ASN A 288 -11.13 4.80 -14.36
C ASN A 288 -10.28 3.64 -14.89
N ARG A 289 -9.06 3.91 -15.38
CA ARG A 289 -8.09 2.89 -15.80
C ARG A 289 -6.68 3.49 -15.82
N PHE A 290 -5.75 2.86 -15.13
CA PHE A 290 -4.33 3.22 -15.13
C PHE A 290 -3.49 2.03 -14.63
N ARG A 291 -2.18 2.06 -14.90
CA ARG A 291 -1.21 1.14 -14.28
C ARG A 291 -0.50 1.83 -13.11
N GLY A 292 -0.16 1.09 -12.07
CA GLY A 292 0.55 1.63 -10.89
C GLY A 292 -0.40 2.05 -9.77
N HIS A 293 0.05 2.98 -8.92
CA HIS A 293 -0.69 3.44 -7.74
C HIS A 293 -1.61 4.63 -8.07
N VAL A 294 -2.68 4.86 -7.31
CA VAL A 294 -3.57 6.03 -7.47
C VAL A 294 -2.82 7.37 -7.35
N ASN A 295 -1.73 7.38 -6.57
CA ASN A 295 -0.83 8.53 -6.41
C ASN A 295 0.20 8.65 -7.53
N ALA A 296 0.41 7.61 -8.34
CA ALA A 296 1.47 7.58 -9.35
C ALA A 296 1.03 6.81 -10.61
N PRO A 297 -0.09 7.17 -11.28
CA PRO A 297 -0.59 6.38 -12.39
C PRO A 297 0.28 6.53 -13.65
N ASN A 298 0.37 5.44 -14.43
CA ASN A 298 0.99 5.38 -15.75
C ASN A 298 -0.09 5.21 -16.83
N LEU A 299 0.05 5.95 -17.92
CA LEU A 299 -0.86 5.89 -19.07
C LEU A 299 -0.07 5.74 -20.36
N ASP A 300 -0.61 4.98 -21.32
CA ASP A 300 -0.04 4.95 -22.67
C ASP A 300 -0.16 6.34 -23.30
N TYR A 301 0.92 6.83 -23.88
CA TYR A 301 0.97 8.18 -24.42
C TYR A 301 0.13 8.32 -25.68
N SER A 302 -0.66 9.40 -25.73
CA SER A 302 -1.13 9.99 -26.98
C SER A 302 -1.20 11.51 -26.85
N PRO A 303 -0.97 12.28 -27.93
CA PRO A 303 -1.03 13.75 -27.87
C PRO A 303 -2.39 14.29 -27.39
N ASP A 304 -3.48 13.62 -27.77
CA ASP A 304 -4.83 14.00 -27.36
C ASP A 304 -5.06 13.77 -25.86
N LEU A 305 -4.57 12.65 -25.32
CA LEU A 305 -4.65 12.36 -23.89
C LEU A 305 -3.81 13.33 -23.07
N GLU A 306 -2.58 13.61 -23.50
CA GLU A 306 -1.70 14.60 -22.88
C GLU A 306 -2.39 15.97 -22.78
N LYS A 307 -2.91 16.49 -23.89
CA LYS A 307 -3.62 17.77 -23.92
C LYS A 307 -4.86 17.77 -23.02
N LYS A 308 -5.61 16.67 -23.00
CA LYS A 308 -6.78 16.52 -22.12
C LYS A 308 -6.38 16.55 -20.64
N LEU A 309 -5.29 15.87 -20.26
CA LEU A 309 -4.79 15.85 -18.88
C LEU A 309 -4.33 17.24 -18.42
N LEU A 310 -3.60 17.97 -19.26
CA LEU A 310 -3.18 19.35 -18.97
C LEU A 310 -4.39 20.27 -18.72
N SER A 311 -5.42 20.16 -19.58
CA SER A 311 -6.67 20.92 -19.42
C SER A 311 -7.37 20.59 -18.10
N LEU A 312 -7.47 19.30 -17.76
CA LEU A 312 -8.15 18.83 -16.55
C LEU A 312 -7.38 19.20 -15.28
N LEU A 313 -6.05 19.10 -15.26
CA LEU A 313 -5.27 19.51 -14.09
C LEU A 313 -5.35 21.03 -13.84
N THR A 314 -5.51 21.82 -14.90
CA THR A 314 -5.74 23.28 -14.79
C THR A 314 -7.15 23.59 -14.26
N HIS A 315 -8.13 22.74 -14.58
CA HIS A 315 -9.54 22.90 -14.17
C HIS A 315 -10.13 21.58 -13.66
N PRO A 316 -9.72 21.09 -12.48
CA PRO A 316 -10.06 19.75 -12.02
C PRO A 316 -11.58 19.52 -11.85
N TYR A 317 -12.35 20.61 -11.71
CA TYR A 317 -13.79 20.60 -11.43
C TYR A 317 -14.70 20.82 -12.65
N THR A 318 -14.18 20.94 -13.89
CA THR A 318 -15.02 21.28 -15.07
C THR A 318 -15.70 20.10 -15.78
N GLY A 319 -16.11 19.06 -15.05
CA GLY A 319 -17.16 18.12 -15.49
C GLY A 319 -16.79 17.05 -16.54
N ASP A 320 -15.67 17.14 -17.25
CA ASP A 320 -15.29 16.10 -18.22
C ASP A 320 -14.57 14.93 -17.53
N LEU A 321 -15.20 13.75 -17.53
CA LEU A 321 -14.57 12.50 -17.11
C LEU A 321 -13.51 12.06 -18.15
N ILE A 322 -12.39 11.51 -17.69
CA ILE A 322 -11.59 10.62 -18.52
C ILE A 322 -12.32 9.27 -18.54
N ARG A 323 -13.40 9.17 -19.34
CA ARG A 323 -13.96 7.87 -19.70
C ARG A 323 -13.09 7.30 -20.82
N THR A 324 -12.04 6.59 -20.46
CA THR A 324 -11.22 5.88 -21.46
C THR A 324 -11.97 4.68 -22.04
N GLU A 325 -12.98 4.14 -21.33
CA GLU A 325 -13.82 3.00 -21.72
C GLU A 325 -15.05 2.89 -20.78
N PRO A 326 -16.04 2.00 -21.04
CA PRO A 326 -17.10 1.66 -20.09
C PRO A 326 -16.50 1.23 -18.75
N VAL A 327 -17.13 1.63 -17.63
CA VAL A 327 -16.69 1.25 -16.29
C VAL A 327 -16.78 -0.27 -16.15
N SER A 328 -15.65 -0.96 -16.04
CA SER A 328 -15.61 -2.38 -15.65
C SER A 328 -15.77 -2.47 -14.13
N SER A 329 -16.57 -3.44 -13.68
CA SER A 329 -16.85 -3.81 -12.28
C SER A 329 -15.62 -4.13 -11.44
N ASP A 330 -14.46 -4.30 -12.09
CA ASP A 330 -13.39 -5.10 -11.52
C ASP A 330 -12.32 -4.24 -10.81
N ASN A 331 -12.45 -2.91 -10.84
CA ASN A 331 -11.51 -1.99 -10.16
C ASN A 331 -12.25 -0.91 -9.36
N PHE A 332 -12.38 -1.10 -8.05
CA PHE A 332 -13.12 -0.17 -7.17
C PHE A 332 -12.58 1.28 -7.18
N TYR A 333 -11.27 1.51 -7.30
CA TYR A 333 -10.75 2.89 -7.38
C TYR A 333 -11.24 3.62 -8.64
N SER A 334 -11.57 2.88 -9.69
CA SER A 334 -12.13 3.42 -10.93
C SER A 334 -13.57 3.90 -10.75
N TYR A 335 -14.36 3.15 -9.96
CA TYR A 335 -15.70 3.57 -9.52
C TYR A 335 -15.64 4.78 -8.60
N VAL A 336 -14.76 4.74 -7.59
CA VAL A 336 -14.60 5.84 -6.63
C VAL A 336 -14.17 7.13 -7.33
N ALA A 337 -13.23 7.08 -8.27
CA ALA A 337 -12.81 8.25 -9.03
C ALA A 337 -13.98 8.90 -9.80
N SER A 338 -14.91 8.09 -10.32
CA SER A 338 -16.11 8.58 -10.99
C SER A 338 -17.11 9.19 -10.00
N PHE A 339 -17.30 8.56 -8.85
CA PHE A 339 -18.15 9.04 -7.76
C PHE A 339 -17.65 10.36 -7.15
N LEU A 340 -16.35 10.47 -6.87
CA LEU A 340 -15.75 11.69 -6.30
C LEU A 340 -15.79 12.91 -7.23
N LYS A 341 -16.12 12.72 -8.52
CA LYS A 341 -16.41 13.83 -9.44
C LYS A 341 -17.87 14.29 -9.41
N THR A 342 -18.79 13.41 -9.01
CA THR A 342 -20.22 13.74 -8.94
C THR A 342 -20.61 14.35 -7.59
N VAL A 343 -19.78 14.15 -6.58
CA VAL A 343 -19.95 14.72 -5.24
C VAL A 343 -18.87 15.77 -5.06
N GLU A 344 -19.25 16.98 -4.62
CA GLU A 344 -18.26 17.92 -4.10
C GLU A 344 -17.51 17.19 -3.00
N ILE A 345 -16.18 17.03 -3.10
CA ILE A 345 -15.37 16.36 -2.09
C ILE A 345 -15.35 17.27 -0.88
N PRO A 346 -16.23 17.09 0.11
CA PRO A 346 -16.30 17.99 1.23
C PRO A 346 -15.10 17.72 2.12
N TYR A 347 -14.88 18.70 2.95
CA TYR A 347 -13.97 18.71 4.08
C TYR A 347 -13.97 17.42 4.95
N PHE A 348 -14.93 16.48 4.83
CA PHE A 348 -14.95 15.26 5.66
C PHE A 348 -13.82 14.25 5.39
N LEU A 349 -13.24 14.20 4.18
CA LEU A 349 -12.03 13.39 3.96
C LEU A 349 -10.80 14.01 4.65
N THR A 350 -10.92 15.20 5.28
CA THR A 350 -9.75 16.02 5.64
C THR A 350 -9.32 15.95 7.11
N LEU A 351 -10.15 15.42 8.03
CA LEU A 351 -9.73 15.23 9.42
C LEU A 351 -8.73 14.06 9.55
N HIS A 352 -9.03 12.92 8.92
CA HIS A 352 -8.11 11.76 8.86
C HIS A 352 -7.41 11.57 7.51
N LYS A 353 -7.69 12.43 6.51
CA LYS A 353 -7.05 12.47 5.18
C LYS A 353 -7.29 11.20 4.35
N TRP A 354 -6.97 11.27 3.05
CA TRP A 354 -7.13 10.12 2.14
C TRP A 354 -6.31 8.90 2.59
N GLY A 355 -5.13 9.13 3.19
CA GLY A 355 -4.23 8.05 3.62
C GLY A 355 -4.90 7.04 4.55
N HIS A 356 -5.67 7.51 5.53
CA HIS A 356 -6.42 6.63 6.42
C HIS A 356 -7.45 5.78 5.66
N VAL A 357 -8.28 6.43 4.85
CA VAL A 357 -9.33 5.76 4.07
C VAL A 357 -8.74 4.70 3.14
N GLU A 358 -7.62 5.02 2.48
CA GLU A 358 -6.88 4.08 1.64
C GLU A 358 -6.35 2.86 2.42
N HIS A 359 -5.88 3.05 3.66
CA HIS A 359 -5.46 1.94 4.52
C HIS A 359 -6.65 1.05 4.91
N VAL A 360 -7.77 1.63 5.32
CA VAL A 360 -8.96 0.87 5.71
C VAL A 360 -9.52 0.09 4.51
N ILE A 361 -9.53 0.67 3.30
CA ILE A 361 -9.88 -0.04 2.07
C ILE A 361 -8.90 -1.20 1.81
N ALA A 362 -7.59 -0.96 1.88
CA ALA A 362 -6.59 -2.01 1.65
C ALA A 362 -6.70 -3.16 2.66
N ASN A 363 -6.89 -2.84 3.95
CA ASN A 363 -7.12 -3.82 5.01
C ASN A 363 -8.44 -4.58 4.79
N GLY A 364 -9.51 -3.88 4.39
CA GLY A 364 -10.81 -4.47 4.07
C GLY A 364 -10.73 -5.48 2.92
N ARG A 365 -10.02 -5.14 1.84
CA ARG A 365 -9.73 -6.05 0.73
C ARG A 365 -8.89 -7.24 1.12
N THR A 366 -7.89 -7.02 1.96
CA THR A 366 -7.02 -8.09 2.47
C THR A 366 -7.83 -9.10 3.27
N LEU A 367 -8.58 -8.64 4.26
CA LEU A 367 -9.39 -9.49 5.12
C LEU A 367 -10.55 -10.14 4.34
N GLY A 368 -11.19 -9.40 3.42
CA GLY A 368 -12.24 -9.91 2.55
C GLY A 368 -11.73 -11.00 1.59
N SER A 369 -10.53 -10.84 1.03
CA SER A 369 -9.85 -11.87 0.23
C SER A 369 -9.57 -13.13 1.06
N PHE A 370 -9.04 -13.00 2.28
CA PHE A 370 -8.80 -14.14 3.17
C PHE A 370 -10.09 -14.86 3.56
N TYR A 371 -11.16 -14.12 3.84
CA TYR A 371 -12.49 -14.69 4.06
C TYR A 371 -13.01 -15.42 2.83
N GLY A 372 -12.74 -14.87 1.64
CA GLY A 372 -13.30 -15.32 0.37
C GLY A 372 -14.66 -14.71 0.10
N LEU A 373 -14.80 -13.41 0.34
CA LEU A 373 -15.97 -12.65 -0.10
C LEU A 373 -16.18 -12.80 -1.61
N THR A 374 -17.44 -12.80 -2.01
CA THR A 374 -17.80 -12.59 -3.42
C THR A 374 -17.43 -11.18 -3.87
N ASP A 375 -17.29 -10.95 -5.18
CA ASP A 375 -16.99 -9.61 -5.72
C ASP A 375 -18.02 -8.56 -5.27
N TYR A 376 -19.30 -8.96 -5.16
CA TYR A 376 -20.37 -8.10 -4.67
C TYR A 376 -20.21 -7.77 -3.17
N GLU A 377 -19.92 -8.76 -2.32
CA GLU A 377 -19.66 -8.52 -0.89
C GLU A 377 -18.41 -7.65 -0.67
N GLN A 378 -17.35 -7.88 -1.46
CA GLN A 378 -16.15 -7.04 -1.41
C GLN A 378 -16.45 -5.60 -1.87
N MET A 379 -17.28 -5.42 -2.89
CA MET A 379 -17.75 -4.09 -3.31
C MET A 379 -18.47 -3.37 -2.16
N ILE A 380 -19.39 -4.05 -1.47
CA ILE A 380 -20.09 -3.48 -0.30
C ILE A 380 -19.10 -3.10 0.81
N LEU A 381 -18.15 -3.98 1.12
CA LEU A 381 -17.13 -3.71 2.13
C LEU A 381 -16.24 -2.52 1.73
N ASP A 382 -15.79 -2.45 0.49
CA ASP A 382 -14.95 -1.35 0.00
C ASP A 382 -15.69 0.01 0.10
N TRP A 383 -16.98 0.06 -0.25
CA TRP A 383 -17.80 1.27 -0.09
C TRP A 383 -18.00 1.65 1.38
N ALA A 384 -18.22 0.67 2.26
CA ALA A 384 -18.30 0.94 3.68
C ALA A 384 -16.96 1.45 4.24
N CYS A 385 -15.82 0.89 3.81
CA CYS A 385 -14.49 1.40 4.15
C CYS A 385 -14.27 2.83 3.65
N LEU A 386 -14.76 3.18 2.45
CA LEU A 386 -14.68 4.55 1.92
C LEU A 386 -15.50 5.55 2.77
N LEU A 387 -16.67 5.11 3.26
CA LEU A 387 -17.67 6.00 3.84
C LEU A 387 -17.73 5.97 5.38
N HIS A 388 -17.03 5.06 6.05
CA HIS A 388 -17.18 4.81 7.50
C HIS A 388 -16.99 6.08 8.36
N ASP A 389 -16.07 6.95 7.96
CA ASP A 389 -15.65 8.14 8.71
C ASP A 389 -16.12 9.48 8.10
N ILE A 390 -17.03 9.48 7.12
CA ILE A 390 -17.49 10.74 6.48
C ILE A 390 -18.22 11.67 7.46
N GLY A 391 -18.77 11.14 8.55
CA GLY A 391 -19.42 11.91 9.59
C GLY A 391 -18.52 12.91 10.30
N TYR A 392 -17.19 12.80 10.16
CA TYR A 392 -16.24 13.79 10.68
C TYR A 392 -16.34 15.16 10.02
N GLY A 393 -16.84 15.26 8.78
CA GLY A 393 -17.07 16.57 8.14
C GLY A 393 -18.54 16.96 8.11
N VAL A 394 -19.31 16.54 9.11
CA VAL A 394 -20.60 17.18 9.41
C VAL A 394 -20.39 18.69 9.60
N ASP A 395 -21.29 19.50 9.05
CA ASP A 395 -21.21 20.96 9.16
C ASP A 395 -21.19 21.39 10.65
N HIS A 396 -20.25 22.26 11.01
CA HIS A 396 -20.17 22.83 12.36
C HIS A 396 -21.42 23.64 12.74
N ALA A 397 -22.21 24.09 11.77
CA ALA A 397 -23.54 24.65 12.02
C ALA A 397 -24.55 23.59 12.54
N VAL A 398 -24.39 22.33 12.14
CA VAL A 398 -25.20 21.18 12.61
C VAL A 398 -24.68 20.67 13.95
N CYS A 399 -23.36 20.54 14.11
CA CYS A 399 -22.73 20.15 15.37
C CYS A 399 -21.50 21.03 15.67
N PRO A 400 -21.65 22.07 16.51
CA PRO A 400 -20.54 22.98 16.79
C PRO A 400 -19.47 22.40 17.73
N ASP A 401 -19.79 21.36 18.50
CA ASP A 401 -18.85 20.72 19.43
C ASP A 401 -18.06 19.60 18.72
N PHE A 402 -16.77 19.85 18.50
CA PHE A 402 -15.85 18.86 17.91
C PHE A 402 -15.76 17.56 18.72
N ASN A 403 -15.85 17.61 20.05
CA ASN A 403 -15.82 16.40 20.87
C ASN A 403 -17.10 15.58 20.70
N GLU A 404 -18.21 16.21 20.35
CA GLU A 404 -19.44 15.52 19.98
C GLU A 404 -19.33 14.87 18.60
N ILE A 405 -18.78 15.58 17.61
CA ILE A 405 -18.45 15.01 16.29
C ILE A 405 -17.55 13.78 16.46
N HIS A 406 -16.46 13.89 17.21
CA HIS A 406 -15.55 12.77 17.43
C HIS A 406 -16.23 11.57 18.10
N ARG A 407 -17.14 11.80 19.06
CA ARG A 407 -17.88 10.72 19.71
C ARG A 407 -18.96 10.08 18.82
N ARG A 408 -19.59 10.86 17.93
CA ARG A 408 -20.80 10.48 17.17
C ARG A 408 -20.60 10.42 15.65
N HIS A 409 -19.38 10.54 15.14
CA HIS A 409 -19.07 10.50 13.70
C HIS A 409 -19.71 9.29 13.00
N HIS A 410 -19.73 8.09 13.60
CA HIS A 410 -20.43 6.92 13.06
C HIS A 410 -21.94 7.13 12.82
N GLU A 411 -22.63 7.83 13.74
CA GLU A 411 -24.04 8.22 13.57
C GLU A 411 -24.20 9.27 12.46
N PHE A 412 -23.27 10.22 12.38
CA PHE A 412 -23.27 11.23 11.32
C PHE A 412 -22.93 10.63 9.95
N SER A 413 -22.03 9.64 9.88
CA SER A 413 -21.70 8.91 8.66
C SER A 413 -22.95 8.23 8.12
N GLU A 414 -23.69 7.51 8.95
CA GLU A 414 -24.98 6.90 8.57
C GLU A 414 -25.95 7.95 8.02
N GLN A 415 -26.17 9.04 8.75
CA GLN A 415 -27.10 10.10 8.36
C GLN A 415 -26.72 10.74 7.04
N MET A 416 -25.44 10.99 6.80
CA MET A 416 -24.92 11.56 5.56
C MET A 416 -25.11 10.61 4.39
N VAL A 417 -24.76 9.33 4.53
CA VAL A 417 -25.00 8.30 3.49
C VAL A 417 -26.49 8.25 3.14
N ARG A 418 -27.38 8.24 4.14
CA ARG A 418 -28.84 8.24 3.91
C ARG A 418 -29.37 9.55 3.30
N SER A 419 -28.74 10.70 3.57
CA SER A 419 -29.13 11.97 2.95
C SER A 419 -28.76 11.97 1.47
N TRP A 420 -27.54 11.57 1.15
CA TRP A 420 -27.05 11.46 -0.22
C TRP A 420 -27.83 10.46 -1.06
N GLU A 421 -28.27 9.35 -0.45
CA GLU A 421 -29.19 8.40 -1.07
C GLU A 421 -30.49 9.06 -1.54
N LYS A 422 -31.13 9.86 -0.67
CA LYS A 422 -32.34 10.63 -1.00
C LYS A 422 -32.12 11.69 -2.07
N GLU A 423 -30.92 12.27 -2.11
CA GLU A 423 -30.49 13.22 -3.13
C GLU A 423 -30.11 12.54 -4.45
N GLY A 424 -30.11 11.20 -4.48
CA GLY A 424 -29.79 10.41 -5.67
C GLY A 424 -28.29 10.37 -5.99
N VAL A 425 -27.42 10.72 -5.06
CA VAL A 425 -25.95 10.78 -5.24
C VAL A 425 -25.36 9.42 -5.64
N PHE A 426 -25.92 8.32 -5.12
CA PHE A 426 -25.47 6.96 -5.44
C PHE A 426 -26.10 6.38 -6.72
N SER A 427 -26.94 7.15 -7.42
CA SER A 427 -27.63 6.67 -8.63
C SER A 427 -26.65 6.22 -9.70
N GLY A 428 -26.75 4.97 -10.12
CA GLY A 428 -25.84 4.36 -11.11
C GLY A 428 -24.56 3.78 -10.51
N PHE A 429 -24.36 3.88 -9.19
CA PHE A 429 -23.25 3.25 -8.46
C PHE A 429 -23.73 2.09 -7.57
N LEU A 430 -24.81 2.31 -6.81
CA LEU A 430 -25.31 1.36 -5.81
C LEU A 430 -26.85 1.30 -5.84
N SER A 431 -27.43 0.16 -5.46
CA SER A 431 -28.87 0.06 -5.24
C SER A 431 -29.28 0.62 -3.88
N HIS A 432 -30.57 0.93 -3.69
CA HIS A 432 -31.09 1.41 -2.40
C HIS A 432 -30.77 0.44 -1.24
N GLU A 433 -30.91 -0.88 -1.48
CA GLU A 433 -30.61 -1.91 -0.48
C GLU A 433 -29.12 -1.95 -0.12
N ASP A 434 -28.24 -1.72 -1.10
CA ASP A 434 -26.79 -1.64 -0.88
C ASP A 434 -26.43 -0.43 -0.03
N VAL A 435 -27.01 0.73 -0.34
CA VAL A 435 -26.76 1.98 0.39
C VAL A 435 -27.29 1.89 1.82
N ASP A 436 -28.46 1.27 2.01
CA ASP A 436 -29.02 1.01 3.35
C ASP A 436 -28.11 0.13 4.20
N LEU A 437 -27.54 -0.93 3.61
CA LEU A 437 -26.59 -1.80 4.25
C LEU A 437 -25.29 -1.06 4.58
N ILE A 438 -24.74 -0.29 3.64
CA ILE A 438 -23.51 0.48 3.83
C ILE A 438 -23.71 1.53 4.94
N ALA A 439 -24.85 2.21 4.98
CA ALA A 439 -25.17 3.16 6.04
C ALA A 439 -25.21 2.48 7.42
N ASP A 440 -25.87 1.31 7.55
CA ASP A 440 -25.89 0.55 8.81
C ASP A 440 -24.49 0.03 9.19
N MET A 441 -23.67 -0.36 8.21
CA MET A 441 -22.25 -0.69 8.44
C MET A 441 -21.47 0.51 8.99
N CYS A 442 -21.66 1.70 8.42
CA CYS A 442 -21.04 2.93 8.91
C CYS A 442 -21.49 3.26 10.34
N LEU A 443 -22.78 3.06 10.68
CA LEU A 443 -23.27 3.22 12.05
C LEU A 443 -22.57 2.26 13.03
N ARG A 444 -22.35 1.01 12.60
CA ARG A 444 -21.91 -0.09 13.45
C ARG A 444 -20.41 -0.40 13.36
N HIS A 445 -19.59 0.39 12.69
CA HIS A 445 -18.16 0.11 12.58
C HIS A 445 -17.37 0.35 13.89
N ARG A 446 -18.01 0.83 14.96
CA ARG A 446 -17.39 1.05 16.29
C ARG A 446 -17.72 -0.04 17.31
N LYS A 447 -16.74 -0.36 18.16
CA LYS A 447 -16.77 -1.27 19.34
C LYS A 447 -18.07 -1.31 20.14
N LYS A 448 -18.69 -0.14 20.38
CA LYS A 448 -19.82 0.01 21.31
C LYS A 448 -21.17 -0.43 20.73
N MET A 449 -21.25 -0.60 19.40
CA MET A 449 -22.49 -0.96 18.74
C MET A 449 -22.63 -2.48 18.68
N SER A 450 -23.83 -3.00 18.93
CA SER A 450 -24.11 -4.41 18.70
C SER A 450 -24.21 -4.70 17.21
N LEU A 451 -23.69 -5.84 16.78
CA LEU A 451 -23.94 -6.37 15.45
C LEU A 451 -25.46 -6.62 15.28
N PRO A 452 -26.01 -6.46 14.06
CA PRO A 452 -27.43 -6.64 13.82
C PRO A 452 -27.86 -8.11 14.00
N GLY A 453 -26.93 -9.07 13.82
CA GLY A 453 -27.20 -10.49 13.85
C GLY A 453 -27.78 -10.96 12.52
N GLY A 454 -27.13 -11.94 11.88
CA GLY A 454 -27.59 -12.53 10.63
C GLY A 454 -26.46 -12.85 9.67
N ASP A 455 -26.82 -13.19 8.43
CA ASP A 455 -25.88 -13.75 7.45
C ASP A 455 -24.80 -12.76 6.99
N LYS A 456 -25.07 -11.45 7.09
CA LYS A 456 -24.15 -10.37 6.71
C LYS A 456 -23.24 -9.87 7.83
N ASP A 457 -23.28 -10.46 9.04
CA ASP A 457 -22.44 -10.06 10.18
C ASP A 457 -20.95 -10.02 9.84
N HIS A 458 -20.50 -10.87 8.92
CA HIS A 458 -19.11 -10.94 8.48
C HIS A 458 -18.61 -9.61 7.90
N LEU A 459 -19.43 -8.88 7.12
CA LEU A 459 -19.03 -7.58 6.54
C LEU A 459 -18.74 -6.53 7.61
N TYR A 460 -19.58 -6.46 8.65
CA TYR A 460 -19.39 -5.55 9.78
C TYR A 460 -18.12 -5.89 10.56
N ILE A 461 -17.86 -7.17 10.78
CA ILE A 461 -16.69 -7.66 11.49
C ILE A 461 -15.42 -7.33 10.72
N LEU A 462 -15.43 -7.53 9.39
CA LEU A 462 -14.30 -7.22 8.52
C LEU A 462 -14.02 -5.71 8.48
N LEU A 463 -15.05 -4.85 8.41
CA LEU A 463 -14.88 -3.40 8.48
C LEU A 463 -14.25 -2.94 9.80
N ARG A 464 -14.74 -3.45 10.94
CA ARG A 464 -14.18 -3.15 12.27
C ARG A 464 -12.71 -3.54 12.38
N ALA A 465 -12.37 -4.74 11.91
CA ALA A 465 -11.00 -5.21 11.91
C ALA A 465 -10.13 -4.38 10.95
N ALA A 466 -10.65 -4.00 9.78
CA ALA A 466 -9.92 -3.20 8.80
C ALA A 466 -9.54 -1.80 9.33
N ASP A 467 -10.48 -1.14 10.01
CA ASP A 467 -10.24 0.15 10.67
C ASP A 467 -9.23 0.00 11.82
N ALA A 468 -9.39 -1.03 12.66
CA ALA A 468 -8.50 -1.29 13.79
C ALA A 468 -7.04 -1.60 13.40
N LEU A 469 -6.78 -1.97 12.14
CA LEU A 469 -5.44 -2.21 11.61
C LEU A 469 -4.70 -0.90 11.26
N ASP A 470 -5.40 0.22 11.07
CA ASP A 470 -4.77 1.54 10.87
C ASP A 470 -4.53 2.26 12.22
N ASN A 471 -3.87 1.56 13.15
CA ASN A 471 -3.73 1.98 14.55
C ASN A 471 -2.27 2.24 14.97
N ASP A 472 -1.45 2.72 14.04
CA ASP A 472 -0.03 3.01 14.27
C ASP A 472 0.28 4.52 14.34
N PHE A 473 1.56 4.87 14.44
CA PHE A 473 2.04 6.24 14.63
C PHE A 473 1.61 7.22 13.54
N ARG A 474 1.21 6.74 12.34
CA ARG A 474 0.75 7.59 11.24
C ARG A 474 -0.46 8.42 11.63
N ARG A 475 -1.32 7.88 12.50
CA ARG A 475 -2.49 8.56 13.08
C ARG A 475 -2.13 9.70 14.03
N ALA A 476 -0.86 9.84 14.41
CA ALA A 476 -0.39 10.75 15.45
C ALA A 476 0.87 11.51 15.02
N VAL A 477 1.08 11.75 13.72
CA VAL A 477 2.22 12.57 13.25
C VAL A 477 1.93 14.06 13.47
N LYS A 478 0.74 14.51 13.08
CA LYS A 478 0.27 15.89 13.19
C LYS A 478 -1.13 15.94 13.77
N ASN A 479 -1.49 17.08 14.38
CA ASN A 479 -2.86 17.30 14.86
C ASN A 479 -3.75 17.73 13.69
N ASP A 480 -5.02 17.98 13.97
CA ASP A 480 -5.98 18.43 12.95
C ASP A 480 -5.60 19.80 12.35
N GLN A 481 -4.77 20.58 13.04
CA GLN A 481 -4.21 21.86 12.59
C GLN A 481 -2.90 21.71 11.79
N GLY A 482 -2.37 20.48 11.66
CA GLY A 482 -1.13 20.19 10.95
C GLY A 482 0.16 20.42 11.76
N GLU A 483 0.06 20.67 13.07
CA GLU A 483 1.21 20.84 13.98
C GLU A 483 1.73 19.49 14.44
N ASN A 484 3.07 19.32 14.50
CA ASN A 484 3.67 18.09 15.00
C ASN A 484 3.53 17.97 16.52
N TYR A 485 3.54 16.73 17.01
CA TYR A 485 3.47 16.44 18.45
C TYR A 485 4.41 17.30 19.32
N ASP A 486 5.68 17.41 18.91
CA ASP A 486 6.72 18.13 19.67
C ASP A 486 6.47 19.65 19.75
N ASP A 487 5.63 20.17 18.85
CA ASP A 487 5.32 21.60 18.73
C ASP A 487 4.05 22.00 19.52
N ILE A 488 3.26 21.02 20.00
CA ILE A 488 1.99 21.26 20.70
C ILE A 488 2.25 21.60 22.18
N LYS A 489 1.98 22.87 22.55
CA LYS A 489 2.24 23.38 23.91
C LYS A 489 1.18 23.00 24.93
N ASP A 490 -0.08 22.92 24.52
CA ASP A 490 -1.23 22.72 25.41
C ASP A 490 -2.01 21.46 24.99
N MET A 491 -1.81 20.35 25.70
CA MET A 491 -2.50 19.09 25.46
C MET A 491 -2.96 18.48 26.78
N SER A 492 -4.21 18.02 26.83
CA SER A 492 -4.73 17.29 27.98
C SER A 492 -3.91 16.01 28.22
N GLU A 493 -3.86 15.54 29.46
CA GLU A 493 -3.12 14.30 29.78
C GLU A 493 -3.71 13.08 29.05
N GLU A 494 -5.03 13.05 28.86
CA GLU A 494 -5.72 11.99 28.12
C GLU A 494 -5.32 11.99 26.64
N SER A 495 -5.40 13.14 25.98
CA SER A 495 -4.98 13.30 24.58
C SER A 495 -3.50 12.96 24.39
N ARG A 496 -2.64 13.36 25.35
CA ARG A 496 -1.22 13.03 25.32
C ARG A 496 -0.99 11.52 25.42
N ARG A 497 -1.69 10.83 26.31
CA ARG A 497 -1.57 9.37 26.46
C ARG A 497 -2.04 8.63 25.21
N GLU A 498 -3.16 9.04 24.62
CA GLU A 498 -3.66 8.50 23.34
C GLU A 498 -2.64 8.69 22.21
N TRP A 499 -2.07 9.89 22.12
CA TRP A 499 -1.06 10.23 21.13
C TRP A 499 0.22 9.40 21.29
N GLU A 500 0.76 9.35 22.50
CA GLU A 500 1.95 8.57 22.82
C GLU A 500 1.72 7.06 22.60
N ALA A 501 0.49 6.58 22.79
CA ALA A 501 0.13 5.20 22.51
C ALA A 501 0.19 4.89 21.01
N HIS A 502 -0.31 5.79 20.14
CA HIS A 502 -0.14 5.66 18.69
C HIS A 502 1.34 5.74 18.29
N GLN A 503 2.09 6.72 18.81
CA GLN A 503 3.52 6.90 18.53
C GLN A 503 4.38 5.68 18.92
N ALA A 504 3.95 4.92 19.92
CA ALA A 504 4.62 3.70 20.36
C ALA A 504 4.40 2.51 19.43
N VAL A 505 3.38 2.52 18.56
CA VAL A 505 3.12 1.48 17.56
C VAL A 505 3.79 1.89 16.25
N LYS A 506 4.84 1.17 15.85
CA LYS A 506 5.63 1.47 14.65
C LYS A 506 5.05 0.89 13.37
N GLY A 507 4.25 -0.17 13.47
CA GLY A 507 3.54 -0.73 12.32
C GLY A 507 2.82 -2.03 12.69
N VAL A 508 2.10 -2.56 11.71
CA VAL A 508 1.33 -3.80 11.86
C VAL A 508 1.65 -4.73 10.69
N ARG A 509 1.91 -6.01 11.00
CA ARG A 509 1.99 -7.08 10.00
C ARG A 509 0.84 -8.06 10.20
N LEU A 510 0.19 -8.44 9.11
CA LEU A 510 -0.81 -9.49 9.08
C LEU A 510 -0.21 -10.73 8.44
N PHE A 511 -0.06 -11.80 9.23
CA PHE A 511 0.31 -13.12 8.73
C PHE A 511 -0.96 -13.92 8.52
N ALA A 512 -1.12 -14.49 7.34
CA ALA A 512 -2.25 -15.31 6.97
C ALA A 512 -1.77 -16.65 6.40
N SER A 513 -2.38 -17.74 6.84
CA SER A 513 -2.15 -19.08 6.30
C SER A 513 -3.41 -19.91 6.54
N ASP A 514 -4.02 -20.39 5.45
CA ASP A 514 -5.32 -21.07 5.49
C ASP A 514 -6.33 -20.29 6.36
N ASN A 515 -6.79 -20.86 7.48
CA ASN A 515 -7.76 -20.23 8.37
C ASN A 515 -7.11 -19.54 9.59
N HIS A 516 -5.81 -19.26 9.54
CA HIS A 516 -5.07 -18.63 10.63
C HIS A 516 -4.70 -17.19 10.28
N LEU A 517 -5.04 -16.27 11.18
CA LEU A 517 -4.66 -14.85 11.10
C LEU A 517 -3.86 -14.48 12.34
N ILE A 518 -2.66 -13.94 12.13
CA ILE A 518 -1.82 -13.41 13.19
C ILE A 518 -1.57 -11.93 12.91
N PHE A 519 -2.05 -11.08 13.81
CA PHE A 519 -1.79 -9.66 13.79
C PHE A 519 -0.59 -9.35 14.68
N GLU A 520 0.54 -9.00 14.10
CA GLU A 520 1.74 -8.60 14.85
C GLU A 520 1.82 -7.08 14.92
N MET A 521 1.72 -6.55 16.14
CA MET A 521 1.99 -5.13 16.41
C MET A 521 3.46 -4.95 16.75
N ILE A 522 4.15 -4.14 15.95
CA ILE A 522 5.54 -3.80 16.16
C ILE A 522 5.58 -2.52 16.98
N VAL A 523 6.16 -2.58 18.18
CA VAL A 523 6.09 -1.47 19.16
C VAL A 523 7.47 -1.06 19.64
N SER A 524 7.68 0.22 19.90
CA SER A 524 8.90 0.73 20.56
C SER A 524 8.78 0.76 22.09
N ASP A 525 7.55 0.83 22.61
CA ASP A 525 7.27 0.78 24.05
C ASP A 525 5.92 0.08 24.27
N GLN A 526 5.97 -1.15 24.78
CA GLN A 526 4.77 -1.95 25.00
C GLN A 526 3.82 -1.33 26.04
N LYS A 527 4.33 -0.60 27.04
CA LYS A 527 3.50 0.01 28.07
C LYS A 527 2.71 1.19 27.51
N LYS A 528 3.35 2.02 26.69
CA LYS A 528 2.67 3.13 26.00
C LYS A 528 1.66 2.61 24.99
N ALA A 529 2.03 1.60 24.19
CA ALA A 529 1.16 1.00 23.18
C ALA A 529 0.00 0.16 23.75
N PHE A 530 -0.07 -0.05 25.07
CA PHE A 530 -1.00 -1.00 25.70
C PHE A 530 -2.46 -0.79 25.28
N VAL A 531 -2.94 0.46 25.26
CA VAL A 531 -4.33 0.79 24.88
C VAL A 531 -4.61 0.35 23.44
N LYS A 532 -3.69 0.66 22.52
CA LYS A 532 -3.79 0.31 21.09
C LYS A 532 -3.74 -1.21 20.85
N ILE A 533 -2.95 -1.92 21.66
CA ILE A 533 -2.91 -3.39 21.66
C ILE A 533 -4.25 -3.99 22.11
N GLN A 534 -4.88 -3.43 23.15
CA GLN A 534 -6.20 -3.89 23.60
C GLN A 534 -7.28 -3.57 22.57
N ASP A 535 -7.20 -2.40 21.94
CA ASP A 535 -8.10 -1.98 20.89
C ASP A 535 -8.10 -2.94 19.71
N LEU A 536 -6.92 -3.31 19.20
CA LEU A 536 -6.79 -4.27 18.12
C LEU A 536 -7.31 -5.66 18.53
N LYS A 537 -6.98 -6.12 19.74
CA LYS A 537 -7.47 -7.41 20.26
C LYS A 537 -8.98 -7.46 20.32
N LEU A 538 -9.62 -6.39 20.79
CA LEU A 538 -11.08 -6.34 20.92
C LEU A 538 -11.77 -6.37 19.56
N GLU A 539 -11.29 -5.59 18.59
CA GLU A 539 -11.92 -5.50 17.27
C GLU A 539 -11.69 -6.77 16.43
N THR A 540 -10.51 -7.38 16.57
CA THR A 540 -10.19 -8.63 15.88
C THR A 540 -10.74 -9.86 16.59
N ASP A 541 -11.25 -9.77 17.82
CA ASP A 541 -11.81 -10.92 18.55
C ASP A 541 -13.01 -11.52 17.81
N LEU A 542 -13.84 -10.67 17.18
CA LEU A 542 -15.00 -11.10 16.41
C LEU A 542 -14.62 -11.93 15.17
N LEU A 543 -13.41 -11.77 14.63
CA LEU A 543 -12.89 -12.61 13.54
C LEU A 543 -12.72 -14.07 13.97
N LYS A 544 -12.66 -14.37 15.27
CA LYS A 544 -12.59 -15.76 15.77
C LYS A 544 -13.82 -16.61 15.43
N ARG A 545 -14.90 -15.98 14.98
CA ARG A 545 -16.06 -16.68 14.41
C ARG A 545 -15.73 -17.42 13.12
N TYR A 546 -14.67 -17.00 12.42
CA TYR A 546 -14.31 -17.48 11.09
C TYR A 546 -12.86 -17.99 11.01
N PHE A 547 -11.96 -17.43 11.82
CA PHE A 547 -10.53 -17.73 11.77
C PHE A 547 -9.97 -18.12 13.14
N SER A 548 -8.82 -18.80 13.14
CA SER A 548 -7.94 -18.86 14.29
C SER A 548 -7.15 -17.56 14.38
N VAL A 549 -7.49 -16.69 15.34
CA VAL A 549 -6.94 -15.33 15.45
C VAL A 549 -5.98 -15.22 16.63
N LYS A 550 -4.80 -14.64 16.38
CA LYS A 550 -3.83 -14.27 17.41
C LYS A 550 -3.35 -12.84 17.22
N VAL A 551 -3.17 -12.12 18.32
CA VAL A 551 -2.45 -10.84 18.32
C VAL A 551 -1.11 -11.04 19.01
N LEU A 552 -0.03 -10.75 18.28
CA LEU A 552 1.35 -10.75 18.75
C LEU A 552 1.83 -9.32 18.95
N VAL A 553 2.79 -9.16 19.86
CA VAL A 553 3.46 -7.89 20.10
C VAL A 553 4.96 -8.16 19.99
N SER A 554 5.62 -7.43 19.10
CA SER A 554 7.05 -7.50 18.87
C SER A 554 7.66 -6.16 19.30
N GLU A 555 8.44 -6.19 20.38
CA GLU A 555 9.07 -5.01 20.93
C GLU A 555 10.42 -4.76 20.25
N LEU A 556 10.60 -3.56 19.71
CA LEU A 556 11.86 -3.09 19.15
C LEU A 556 12.81 -2.73 20.29
N HIS A 557 13.77 -3.60 20.54
CA HIS A 557 14.85 -3.28 21.47
C HIS A 557 15.85 -2.34 20.76
N GLU A 558 15.84 -1.06 21.10
CA GLU A 558 16.76 -0.03 20.56
C GLU A 558 18.25 -0.29 20.88
N LYS A 559 18.57 -1.34 21.65
CA LYS A 559 19.94 -1.75 21.92
C LYS A 559 20.15 -3.20 21.50
N ALA A 560 20.97 -3.38 20.46
CA ALA A 560 21.75 -4.61 20.35
C ALA A 560 22.67 -4.67 21.59
N GLU A 561 22.40 -5.58 22.52
CA GLU A 561 23.49 -6.08 23.36
C GLU A 561 24.45 -6.78 22.40
N VAL A 562 25.49 -6.05 22.00
CA VAL A 562 26.69 -6.65 21.41
C VAL A 562 27.23 -7.60 22.47
N LYS A 563 27.01 -8.90 22.30
CA LYS A 563 27.69 -9.94 23.05
C LYS A 563 28.96 -10.36 22.33
#